data_AF-A0A1Y4HUG1-F1
#
_entry.id   AF-A0A1Y4HUG1-F1
#
_cell.length_a   1.000
_cell.length_b   1.000
_cell.length_c   1.000
_cell.angle_alpha   90.00
_cell.angle_beta   90.00
_cell.angle_gamma   90.00
#
_symmetry.space_group_name_H-M   'P 1'
#
loop_
_entity.id
_entity.type
_entity.pdbx_description
1 polymer ?
#
loop_
_entity_poly.entity_id
_entity_poly.type
_entity_poly.pdbx_seq_one_letter_code
_entity_poly.pdbx_strand_id
1 'polypeptide(L)'
;MGSIIIGCGIGVCVALSGFYMLVSGNCSLLHSYHYATTPAAERPILAREVGASLIACGVSVALIVPTVLPGWVSVIGVVLLVAGLVGMFAAIVRHNGGLVTLAPNSSWPLITGQKPWVVMLACTIIGIALSLIGFVPGIHMIATGDVSSLHDYHYVNVAPADIPLLARAEGICMIGLGVSFLICMVGFGGAALRRPAPRWSNVVLVAGVIVFAASLAGALGAIVYYNGSLMG
;
A
#
# COMPACT_ATOMS: atom_id res chain seq x y z
N MET A 1 22.98 0.62 -10.58
CA MET A 1 23.66 0.02 -9.40
C MET A 1 23.10 0.56 -8.07
N GLY A 2 23.02 1.88 -7.86
CA GLY A 2 22.46 2.45 -6.63
C GLY A 2 20.99 2.08 -6.37
N SER A 3 20.16 2.10 -7.42
CA SER A 3 18.77 1.61 -7.44
C SER A 3 18.63 0.15 -7.01
N ILE A 4 19.47 -0.74 -7.55
CA ILE A 4 19.50 -2.16 -7.20
C ILE A 4 19.85 -2.36 -5.72
N ILE A 5 20.87 -1.65 -5.22
CA ILE A 5 21.29 -1.76 -3.81
C ILE A 5 20.18 -1.29 -2.87
N ILE A 6 19.53 -0.17 -3.18
CA ILE A 6 18.44 0.38 -2.37
C ILE A 6 17.23 -0.55 -2.41
N GLY A 7 16.81 -0.97 -3.59
CA GLY A 7 15.65 -1.84 -3.78
C GLY A 7 15.83 -3.22 -3.12
N CYS A 8 16.95 -3.89 -3.38
CA CYS A 8 17.26 -5.17 -2.71
C CYS A 8 17.45 -4.98 -1.20
N GLY A 9 18.06 -3.88 -0.76
CA GLY A 9 18.20 -3.55 0.65
C GLY A 9 16.84 -3.39 1.36
N ILE A 10 15.91 -2.66 0.75
CA ILE A 10 14.52 -2.52 1.26
C ILE A 10 13.85 -3.89 1.28
N GLY A 11 13.93 -4.67 0.19
CA GLY A 11 13.36 -6.01 0.10
C GLY A 11 13.87 -6.94 1.21
N VAL A 12 15.18 -6.92 1.47
CA VAL A 12 15.80 -7.68 2.57
C VAL A 12 15.31 -7.21 3.93
N CYS A 13 15.28 -5.91 4.19
CA CYS A 13 14.78 -5.37 5.47
C CYS A 13 13.31 -5.75 5.74
N VAL A 14 12.46 -5.67 4.71
CA VAL A 14 11.04 -6.08 4.79
C VAL A 14 10.93 -7.58 5.03
N ALA A 15 11.70 -8.40 4.29
CA ALA A 15 11.69 -9.85 4.47
C ALA A 15 12.21 -10.27 5.85
N LEU A 16 13.26 -9.64 6.37
CA LEU A 16 13.81 -9.92 7.70
C LEU A 16 12.84 -9.52 8.81
N SER A 17 12.10 -8.41 8.63
CA SER A 17 11.02 -8.03 9.55
C SER A 17 9.92 -9.10 9.56
N GLY A 18 9.52 -9.59 8.38
CA GLY A 18 8.57 -10.69 8.27
C GLY A 18 9.07 -11.99 8.88
N PHE A 19 10.34 -12.35 8.64
CA PHE A 19 10.99 -13.53 9.20
C PHE A 19 11.05 -13.47 10.73
N TYR A 20 11.42 -12.32 11.30
CA TYR A 20 11.39 -12.12 12.74
C TYR A 20 10.00 -12.41 13.31
N MET A 21 8.94 -11.84 12.73
CA MET A 21 7.56 -12.07 13.19
C MET A 21 7.12 -13.53 13.00
N LEU A 22 7.50 -14.16 11.89
CA LEU A 22 7.21 -15.56 11.58
C LEU A 22 7.85 -16.52 12.59
N VAL A 23 9.10 -16.31 12.95
CA VAL A 23 9.80 -17.19 13.88
C VAL A 23 9.39 -16.92 15.33
N SER A 24 9.39 -15.65 15.75
CA SER A 24 9.16 -15.28 17.14
C SER A 24 7.68 -15.30 17.54
N GLY A 25 6.75 -15.14 16.59
CA GLY A 25 5.36 -14.86 16.89
C GLY A 25 5.14 -13.48 17.54
N ASN A 26 6.11 -12.56 17.43
CA ASN A 26 6.01 -11.25 18.04
C ASN A 26 5.39 -10.21 17.09
N CYS A 27 4.28 -9.59 17.50
CA CYS A 27 3.63 -8.51 16.76
C CYS A 27 4.30 -7.13 16.92
N SER A 28 5.42 -7.00 17.64
CA SER A 28 6.02 -5.69 17.97
C SER A 28 6.45 -4.85 16.77
N LEU A 29 6.67 -5.49 15.61
CA LEU A 29 6.96 -4.79 14.35
C LEU A 29 5.71 -4.30 13.62
N LEU A 30 4.51 -4.71 14.05
CA LEU A 30 3.26 -4.12 13.58
C LEU A 30 2.97 -2.85 14.37
N HIS A 31 2.31 -1.91 13.69
CA HIS A 31 1.66 -0.84 14.41
C HIS A 31 0.62 -1.42 15.38
N SER A 32 0.57 -0.87 16.60
CA SER A 32 -0.31 -1.36 17.67
C SER A 32 -1.79 -1.38 17.28
N TYR A 33 -2.22 -0.57 16.33
CA TYR A 33 -3.59 -0.55 15.83
C TYR A 33 -3.96 -1.75 14.93
N HIS A 34 -3.00 -2.56 14.48
CA HIS A 34 -3.24 -3.78 13.70
C HIS A 34 -3.48 -5.03 14.57
N TYR A 35 -3.25 -4.95 15.88
CA TYR A 35 -3.49 -6.07 16.81
C TYR A 35 -4.12 -5.62 18.14
N ALA A 36 -4.68 -4.41 18.17
CA ALA A 36 -5.21 -3.75 19.36
C ALA A 36 -6.34 -4.56 20.03
N THR A 37 -7.16 -5.23 19.21
CA THR A 37 -8.30 -6.05 19.65
C THR A 37 -8.05 -7.55 19.48
N THR A 38 -6.88 -7.94 18.97
CA THR A 38 -6.50 -9.35 18.86
C THR A 38 -6.26 -9.95 20.25
N PRO A 39 -6.96 -11.04 20.61
CA PRO A 39 -6.73 -11.76 21.87
C PRO A 39 -5.26 -12.14 22.05
N ALA A 40 -4.74 -12.05 23.27
CA ALA A 40 -3.31 -12.29 23.53
C ALA A 40 -2.84 -13.68 23.04
N ALA A 41 -3.71 -14.70 23.15
CA ALA A 41 -3.44 -16.05 22.67
C ALA A 41 -3.36 -16.17 21.13
N GLU A 42 -4.00 -15.27 20.38
CA GLU A 42 -3.99 -15.28 18.91
C GLU A 42 -2.88 -14.42 18.29
N ARG A 43 -2.28 -13.51 19.07
CA ARG A 43 -1.21 -12.62 18.57
C ARG A 43 -0.04 -13.38 17.92
N PRO A 44 0.44 -14.50 18.47
CA PRO A 44 1.50 -15.27 17.80
C PRO A 44 1.09 -15.83 16.44
N ILE A 45 -0.18 -16.16 16.23
CA ILE A 45 -0.69 -16.65 14.94
C ILE A 45 -0.77 -15.48 13.96
N LEU A 46 -1.36 -14.36 14.38
CA LEU A 46 -1.38 -13.13 13.58
C LEU A 46 0.03 -12.70 13.14
N ALA A 47 0.99 -12.68 14.07
CA ALA A 47 2.38 -12.33 13.77
C ALA A 47 2.98 -13.24 12.69
N ARG A 48 2.68 -14.54 12.75
CA ARG A 48 3.18 -15.51 11.77
C ARG A 48 2.62 -15.30 10.38
N GLU A 49 1.32 -15.09 10.27
CA GLU A 49 0.66 -14.89 8.98
C GLU A 49 1.04 -13.57 8.33
N VAL A 50 1.09 -12.49 9.12
CA VAL A 50 1.58 -11.21 8.65
C VAL A 50 3.08 -11.30 8.31
N GLY A 51 3.85 -12.03 9.11
CA GLY A 51 5.26 -12.29 8.86
C GLY A 51 5.51 -12.98 7.52
N ALA A 52 4.76 -14.06 7.22
CA ALA A 52 4.81 -14.74 5.93
C ALA A 52 4.45 -13.81 4.77
N SER A 53 3.42 -12.98 4.96
CA SER A 53 2.99 -11.98 3.98
C SER A 53 4.05 -10.89 3.75
N LEU A 54 4.73 -10.43 4.81
CA LEU A 54 5.86 -9.49 4.71
C LEU A 54 7.07 -10.10 4.03
N ILE A 55 7.36 -11.39 4.24
CA ILE A 55 8.40 -12.10 3.47
C ILE A 55 8.05 -12.09 1.99
N ALA A 56 6.80 -12.40 1.63
CA ALA A 56 6.35 -12.33 0.24
C ALA A 56 6.52 -10.91 -0.33
N CYS A 57 6.17 -9.86 0.42
CA CYS A 57 6.42 -8.47 0.02
C CYS A 57 7.92 -8.18 -0.15
N GLY A 58 8.78 -8.60 0.77
CA GLY A 58 10.23 -8.38 0.68
C GLY A 58 10.86 -9.09 -0.53
N VAL A 59 10.48 -10.35 -0.77
CA VAL A 59 10.90 -11.12 -1.95
C VAL A 59 10.38 -10.44 -3.22
N SER A 60 9.12 -10.00 -3.24
CA SER A 60 8.54 -9.34 -4.40
C SER A 60 9.31 -8.09 -4.82
N VAL A 61 9.72 -7.25 -3.85
CA VAL A 61 10.60 -6.10 -4.10
C VAL A 61 11.90 -6.58 -4.74
N ALA A 62 12.55 -7.60 -4.18
CA ALA A 62 13.79 -8.16 -4.75
C ALA A 62 13.63 -8.77 -6.17
N LEU A 63 12.41 -9.15 -6.58
CA LEU A 63 12.11 -9.63 -7.94
C LEU A 63 11.76 -8.50 -8.92
N ILE A 64 11.20 -7.39 -8.41
CA ILE A 64 10.85 -6.22 -9.20
C ILE A 64 12.10 -5.37 -9.54
N VAL A 65 13.08 -5.34 -8.62
CA VAL A 65 14.23 -4.43 -8.65
C VAL A 65 15.29 -4.72 -9.73
N PRO A 66 15.73 -5.98 -9.99
CA PRO A 66 16.95 -6.19 -10.76
C PRO A 66 16.70 -6.15 -12.26
N THR A 67 17.33 -5.20 -12.96
CA THR A 67 17.37 -5.11 -14.44
C THR A 67 18.10 -6.28 -15.11
N VAL A 68 18.80 -7.10 -14.31
CA VAL A 68 19.47 -8.33 -14.76
C VAL A 68 18.54 -9.53 -14.86
N LEU A 69 17.33 -9.44 -14.31
CA LEU A 69 16.35 -10.52 -14.40
C LEU A 69 15.47 -10.33 -15.64
N PRO A 70 15.02 -11.41 -16.29
CA PRO A 70 14.07 -11.32 -17.37
C PRO A 70 12.79 -10.57 -16.94
N GLY A 71 12.20 -9.76 -17.82
CA GLY A 71 11.03 -8.92 -17.48
C GLY A 71 9.80 -9.70 -16.93
N TRP A 72 9.65 -10.99 -17.28
CA TRP A 72 8.60 -11.83 -16.70
C TRP A 72 8.78 -12.08 -15.19
N VAL A 73 10.00 -11.99 -14.67
CA VAL A 73 10.29 -12.11 -13.23
C VAL A 73 9.75 -10.90 -12.47
N SER A 74 9.83 -9.71 -13.05
CA SER A 74 9.23 -8.51 -12.47
C SER A 74 7.71 -8.63 -12.38
N VAL A 75 7.06 -9.27 -13.37
CA VAL A 75 5.62 -9.59 -13.32
C VAL A 75 5.30 -10.52 -12.15
N ILE A 76 6.08 -11.58 -11.95
CA ILE A 76 5.94 -12.46 -10.78
C ILE A 76 6.12 -11.68 -9.49
N GLY A 77 7.10 -10.78 -9.43
CA GLY A 77 7.30 -9.86 -8.34
C GLY A 77 6.04 -9.04 -8.06
N VAL A 78 5.47 -8.37 -9.06
CA VAL A 78 4.23 -7.59 -8.91
C VAL A 78 3.08 -8.45 -8.37
N VAL A 79 2.86 -9.65 -8.93
CA VAL A 79 1.82 -10.58 -8.46
C VAL A 79 2.05 -10.97 -7.00
N LEU A 80 3.30 -11.27 -6.63
CA LEU A 80 3.66 -11.65 -5.27
C LEU A 80 3.50 -10.48 -4.29
N LEU A 81 3.80 -9.25 -4.71
CA LEU A 81 3.60 -8.04 -3.91
C LEU A 81 2.12 -7.86 -3.58
N VAL A 82 1.26 -7.95 -4.60
CA VAL A 82 -0.19 -7.82 -4.42
C VAL A 82 -0.73 -8.93 -3.52
N ALA A 83 -0.32 -10.18 -3.77
CA ALA A 83 -0.73 -11.32 -2.95
C ALA A 83 -0.27 -11.18 -1.48
N GLY A 84 0.97 -10.73 -1.25
CA GLY A 84 1.52 -10.45 0.07
C GLY A 84 0.74 -9.35 0.81
N LEU A 85 0.44 -8.24 0.13
CA LEU A 85 -0.38 -7.16 0.71
C LEU A 85 -1.78 -7.67 1.07
N VAL A 86 -2.45 -8.40 0.17
CA VAL A 86 -3.78 -8.97 0.42
C VAL A 86 -3.76 -9.96 1.58
N GLY A 87 -2.77 -10.85 1.64
CA GLY A 87 -2.61 -11.82 2.72
C GLY A 87 -2.42 -11.15 4.08
N MET A 88 -1.56 -10.13 4.12
CA MET A 88 -1.32 -9.33 5.34
C MET A 88 -2.61 -8.66 5.82
N PHE A 89 -3.34 -8.00 4.91
CA PHE A 89 -4.59 -7.31 5.24
C PHE A 89 -5.69 -8.28 5.68
N ALA A 90 -5.80 -9.44 5.04
CA ALA A 90 -6.75 -10.48 5.41
C ALA A 90 -6.45 -11.05 6.81
N ALA A 91 -5.19 -11.33 7.13
CA ALA A 91 -4.77 -11.79 8.45
C ALA A 91 -5.12 -10.77 9.55
N ILE A 92 -4.82 -9.49 9.31
CA ILE A 92 -5.16 -8.40 10.24
C ILE A 92 -6.67 -8.32 10.43
N VAL A 93 -7.47 -8.27 9.36
CA VAL A 93 -8.94 -8.18 9.48
C VAL A 93 -9.50 -9.37 10.24
N ARG A 94 -9.01 -10.58 9.99
CA ARG A 94 -9.49 -11.80 10.63
C ARG A 94 -9.24 -11.81 12.13
N HIS A 95 -8.03 -11.46 12.58
CA HIS A 95 -7.64 -11.56 13.98
C HIS A 95 -7.87 -10.27 14.79
N ASN A 96 -7.89 -9.11 14.14
CA ASN A 96 -8.09 -7.81 14.80
C ASN A 96 -9.55 -7.33 14.66
N GLY A 97 -10.33 -7.88 13.72
CA GLY A 97 -11.71 -7.46 13.42
C GLY A 97 -11.81 -6.21 12.54
N GLY A 98 -10.67 -5.65 12.11
CA GLY A 98 -10.58 -4.51 11.20
C GLY A 98 -9.12 -4.19 10.85
N LEU A 99 -8.91 -3.54 9.71
CA LEU A 99 -7.56 -3.13 9.26
C LEU A 99 -6.90 -2.15 10.22
N VAL A 100 -7.72 -1.31 10.84
CA VAL A 100 -7.31 -0.35 11.85
C VAL A 100 -8.27 -0.49 13.01
N THR A 101 -7.73 -0.70 14.20
CA THR A 101 -8.51 -0.65 15.43
C THR A 101 -7.71 0.09 16.48
N LEU A 102 -8.30 1.11 17.09
CA LEU A 102 -7.65 1.84 18.17
C LEU A 102 -7.76 1.04 19.48
N ALA A 103 -6.72 1.05 20.32
CA ALA A 103 -6.77 0.45 21.66
C ALA A 103 -7.50 1.36 22.66
N PRO A 104 -8.18 0.87 23.73
CA PRO A 104 -9.03 1.72 24.60
C PRO A 104 -8.29 2.89 25.25
N ASN A 105 -6.99 2.73 25.39
CA ASN A 105 -6.02 3.66 25.94
C ASN A 105 -5.12 4.30 24.85
N SER A 106 -5.45 4.19 23.56
CA SER A 106 -4.67 4.81 22.50
C SER A 106 -4.77 6.33 22.60
N SER A 107 -3.67 6.99 22.94
CA SER A 107 -3.55 8.45 22.96
C SER A 107 -3.16 8.97 21.59
N TRP A 108 -4.06 8.88 20.60
CA TRP A 108 -3.89 9.61 19.35
C TRP A 108 -4.43 11.03 19.54
N PRO A 109 -3.59 12.08 19.53
CA PRO A 109 -4.03 13.45 19.84
C PRO A 109 -5.13 13.96 18.91
N LEU A 110 -5.14 13.47 17.66
CA LEU A 110 -6.12 13.83 16.64
C LEU A 110 -7.51 13.22 16.87
N ILE A 111 -7.61 12.18 17.71
CA ILE A 111 -8.81 11.34 17.87
C ILE A 111 -9.33 11.39 19.32
N THR A 112 -8.42 11.37 20.28
CA THR A 112 -8.74 11.19 21.70
C THR A 112 -9.42 12.43 22.26
N GLY A 113 -10.61 12.27 22.84
CA GLY A 113 -11.39 13.37 23.43
C GLY A 113 -12.04 14.32 22.42
N GLN A 114 -11.91 14.06 21.11
CA GLN A 114 -12.51 14.88 20.07
C GLN A 114 -13.96 14.46 19.79
N LYS A 115 -14.76 15.42 19.30
CA LYS A 115 -16.13 15.13 18.85
C LYS A 115 -16.09 14.25 17.59
N PRO A 116 -17.04 13.30 17.39
CA PRO A 116 -17.04 12.40 16.24
C PRO A 116 -16.89 13.09 14.87
N TRP A 117 -17.57 14.22 14.67
CA TRP A 117 -17.50 14.96 13.41
C TRP A 117 -16.13 15.62 13.19
N VAL A 118 -15.40 16.00 14.26
CA VAL A 118 -14.04 16.56 14.17
C VAL A 118 -13.07 15.49 13.68
N VAL A 119 -13.19 14.26 14.21
CA VAL A 119 -12.38 13.13 13.77
C VAL A 119 -12.63 12.82 12.29
N MET A 120 -13.90 12.75 11.88
CA MET A 120 -14.26 12.55 10.47
C MET A 120 -13.72 13.66 9.56
N LEU A 121 -13.89 14.92 9.97
CA LEU A 121 -13.41 16.06 9.21
C LEU A 121 -11.89 16.04 9.07
N ALA A 122 -11.16 15.83 10.17
CA ALA A 122 -9.70 15.78 10.17
C ALA A 122 -9.17 14.65 9.28
N CYS A 123 -9.73 13.44 9.41
CA CYS A 123 -9.35 12.32 8.55
C CYS A 123 -9.66 12.59 7.08
N THR A 124 -10.80 13.20 6.78
CA THR A 124 -11.18 13.57 5.41
C THR A 124 -10.22 14.60 4.82
N ILE A 125 -9.85 15.65 5.59
CA ILE A 125 -8.88 16.67 5.15
C ILE A 125 -7.51 16.03 4.87
N ILE A 126 -7.04 15.16 5.77
CA ILE A 126 -5.79 14.41 5.56
C ILE A 126 -5.91 13.53 4.30
N GLY A 127 -7.03 12.84 4.13
CA GLY A 127 -7.32 12.04 2.94
C GLY A 127 -7.26 12.87 1.67
N ILE A 128 -7.88 14.04 1.63
CA ILE A 128 -7.82 14.98 0.50
C ILE A 128 -6.38 15.39 0.24
N ALA A 129 -5.63 15.80 1.27
CA ALA A 129 -4.25 16.23 1.14
C ALA A 129 -3.35 15.11 0.58
N LEU A 130 -3.48 13.88 1.09
CA LEU A 130 -2.75 12.71 0.57
C LEU A 130 -3.17 12.36 -0.86
N SER A 131 -4.45 12.54 -1.19
CA SER A 131 -4.95 12.25 -2.54
C SER A 131 -4.35 13.17 -3.60
N LEU A 132 -3.95 14.40 -3.22
CA LEU A 132 -3.27 15.32 -4.14
C LEU A 132 -1.95 14.76 -4.67
N ILE A 133 -1.27 13.89 -3.91
CA ILE A 133 -0.04 13.19 -4.35
C ILE A 133 -0.31 12.33 -5.58
N GLY A 134 -1.51 11.76 -5.71
CA GLY A 134 -1.93 11.00 -6.89
C GLY A 134 -2.61 11.85 -7.96
N PHE A 135 -3.55 12.72 -7.56
CA PHE A 135 -4.35 13.52 -8.48
C PHE A 135 -3.51 14.51 -9.29
N VAL A 136 -2.60 15.26 -8.65
CA VAL A 136 -1.84 16.31 -9.34
C VAL A 136 -0.98 15.74 -10.46
N PRO A 137 -0.07 14.76 -10.22
CA PRO A 137 0.68 14.15 -11.31
C PRO A 137 -0.22 13.39 -12.28
N GLY A 138 -1.26 12.69 -11.80
CA GLY A 138 -2.12 11.90 -12.68
C GLY A 138 -2.92 12.73 -13.69
N ILE A 139 -3.49 13.86 -13.24
CA ILE A 139 -4.18 14.81 -14.11
C ILE A 139 -3.19 15.44 -15.10
N HIS A 140 -2.00 15.82 -14.62
CA HIS A 140 -0.96 16.39 -15.47
C HIS A 140 -0.59 15.42 -16.60
N MET A 141 -0.26 14.17 -16.29
CA MET A 141 0.14 13.15 -17.27
C MET A 141 -0.95 12.88 -18.31
N ILE A 142 -2.23 12.82 -17.90
CA ILE A 142 -3.35 12.65 -18.83
C ILE A 142 -3.52 13.86 -19.75
N ALA A 143 -3.36 15.07 -19.21
CA ALA A 143 -3.63 16.29 -19.94
C ALA A 143 -2.51 16.64 -20.93
N THR A 144 -1.25 16.38 -20.57
CA THR A 144 -0.09 16.82 -21.36
C THR A 144 0.59 15.69 -22.13
N GLY A 145 0.36 14.43 -21.73
CA GLY A 145 1.15 13.29 -22.21
C GLY A 145 2.58 13.27 -21.66
N ASP A 146 2.91 14.14 -20.71
CA ASP A 146 4.24 14.23 -20.10
C ASP A 146 4.39 13.24 -18.95
N VAL A 147 5.44 12.43 -19.00
CA VAL A 147 5.79 11.41 -17.99
C VAL A 147 6.84 11.90 -16.99
N SER A 148 7.23 13.18 -17.02
CA SER A 148 8.29 13.74 -16.16
C SER A 148 8.04 13.64 -14.65
N SER A 149 6.80 13.40 -14.22
CA SER A 149 6.47 13.10 -12.81
C SER A 149 6.80 11.67 -12.38
N LEU A 150 7.07 10.78 -13.34
CA LEU A 150 7.66 9.47 -13.10
C LEU A 150 9.18 9.61 -12.99
N HIS A 151 9.82 8.65 -12.34
CA HIS A 151 11.26 8.50 -12.49
C HIS A 151 11.63 8.16 -13.94
N ASP A 152 12.75 8.70 -14.41
CA ASP A 152 13.28 8.54 -15.78
C ASP A 152 13.38 7.08 -16.24
N TYR A 153 13.82 6.19 -15.35
CA TYR A 153 13.92 4.77 -15.63
C TYR A 153 12.57 4.10 -15.96
N HIS A 154 11.43 4.66 -15.54
CA HIS A 154 10.10 4.14 -15.90
C HIS A 154 9.77 4.29 -17.37
N TYR A 155 10.45 5.18 -18.10
CA TYR A 155 10.14 5.45 -19.50
C TYR A 155 11.34 5.53 -20.44
N VAL A 156 12.56 5.31 -19.94
CA VAL A 156 13.80 5.37 -20.73
C VAL A 156 13.82 4.45 -21.95
N ASN A 157 13.11 3.31 -21.88
CA ASN A 157 13.07 2.28 -22.93
C ASN A 157 11.74 2.27 -23.72
N VAL A 158 10.84 3.20 -23.42
CA VAL A 158 9.52 3.31 -24.07
C VAL A 158 9.69 3.97 -25.43
N ALA A 159 9.04 3.43 -26.47
CA ALA A 159 9.08 4.05 -27.78
C ALA A 159 8.47 5.47 -27.72
N PRO A 160 9.05 6.48 -28.39
CA PRO A 160 8.55 7.86 -28.32
C PRO A 160 7.07 8.01 -28.70
N ALA A 161 6.57 7.16 -29.61
CA ALA A 161 5.17 7.14 -30.02
C ALA A 161 4.21 6.65 -28.92
N ASP A 162 4.71 5.84 -27.98
CA ASP A 162 3.92 5.23 -26.90
C ASP A 162 3.95 6.04 -25.60
N ILE A 163 4.84 7.04 -25.48
CA ILE A 163 4.95 7.91 -24.29
C ILE A 163 3.60 8.53 -23.88
N PRO A 164 2.78 9.09 -24.80
CA PRO A 164 1.47 9.63 -24.42
C PRO A 164 0.49 8.56 -23.91
N LEU A 165 0.59 7.33 -24.41
CA LEU A 165 -0.25 6.21 -23.98
C LEU A 165 0.15 5.72 -22.59
N LEU A 166 1.45 5.62 -22.32
CA LEU A 166 2.00 5.36 -20.98
C LEU A 166 1.57 6.45 -20.01
N ALA A 167 1.73 7.73 -20.37
CA ALA A 167 1.34 8.87 -19.54
C ALA A 167 -0.13 8.80 -19.13
N ARG A 168 -1.01 8.46 -20.07
CA ARG A 168 -2.44 8.29 -19.79
C ARG A 168 -2.71 7.10 -18.87
N ALA A 169 -2.08 5.95 -19.10
CA ALA A 169 -2.28 4.74 -18.30
C ALA A 169 -1.81 4.95 -16.85
N GLU A 170 -0.60 5.46 -16.67
CA GLU A 170 -0.04 5.83 -15.37
C GLU A 170 -0.86 6.91 -14.70
N GLY A 171 -1.29 7.94 -15.43
CA GLY A 171 -2.09 9.01 -14.86
C GLY A 171 -3.44 8.52 -14.29
N ILE A 172 -4.10 7.56 -14.96
CA ILE A 172 -5.31 6.90 -14.44
C ILE A 172 -5.00 6.13 -13.15
N CYS A 173 -3.89 5.40 -13.12
CA CYS A 173 -3.48 4.64 -11.94
C CYS A 173 -3.11 5.56 -10.76
N MET A 174 -2.43 6.66 -11.01
CA MET A 174 -2.09 7.68 -10.00
C MET A 174 -3.36 8.33 -9.42
N ILE A 175 -4.36 8.63 -10.26
CA ILE A 175 -5.68 9.07 -9.81
C ILE A 175 -6.33 8.00 -8.92
N GLY A 176 -6.30 6.74 -9.32
CA GLY A 176 -6.82 5.62 -8.54
C GLY A 176 -6.14 5.49 -7.17
N LEU A 177 -4.81 5.62 -7.10
CA LEU A 177 -4.06 5.68 -5.84
C LEU A 177 -4.50 6.87 -4.98
N GLY A 178 -4.69 8.05 -5.58
CA GLY A 178 -5.23 9.22 -4.91
C GLY A 178 -6.61 8.95 -4.29
N VAL A 179 -7.56 8.45 -5.09
CA VAL A 179 -8.90 8.05 -4.63
C VAL A 179 -8.82 7.06 -3.48
N SER A 180 -7.92 6.08 -3.55
CA SER A 180 -7.74 5.09 -2.49
C SER A 180 -7.32 5.70 -1.15
N PHE A 181 -6.44 6.71 -1.15
CA PHE A 181 -6.06 7.41 0.09
C PHE A 181 -7.23 8.12 0.74
N LEU A 182 -8.07 8.82 -0.05
CA LEU A 182 -9.28 9.45 0.48
C LEU A 182 -10.23 8.42 1.09
N ILE A 183 -10.52 7.33 0.36
CA ILE A 183 -11.42 6.28 0.81
C ILE A 183 -10.88 5.65 2.12
N CYS A 184 -9.61 5.28 2.15
CA CYS A 184 -8.97 4.70 3.33
C CYS A 184 -9.03 5.65 4.53
N MET A 185 -8.79 6.95 4.33
CA MET A 185 -8.84 7.93 5.42
C MET A 185 -10.26 8.18 5.93
N VAL A 186 -11.28 8.21 5.06
CA VAL A 186 -12.69 8.28 5.49
C VAL A 186 -13.07 7.03 6.29
N GLY A 187 -12.67 5.85 5.80
CA GLY A 187 -12.87 4.59 6.50
C GLY A 187 -12.18 4.56 7.86
N PHE A 188 -10.94 5.04 7.94
CA PHE A 188 -10.18 5.20 9.18
C PHE A 188 -10.89 6.12 10.18
N GLY A 189 -11.38 7.28 9.72
CA GLY A 189 -12.16 8.20 10.54
C GLY A 189 -13.39 7.50 11.15
N GLY A 190 -14.09 6.71 10.34
CA GLY A 190 -15.23 5.90 10.79
C GLY A 190 -14.87 4.86 11.85
N ALA A 191 -13.72 4.19 11.71
CA ALA A 191 -13.23 3.19 12.65
C ALA A 191 -12.85 3.81 14.00
N ALA A 192 -12.47 5.09 13.98
CA ALA A 192 -12.10 5.86 15.15
C ALA A 192 -13.30 6.36 15.98
N LEU A 193 -14.52 6.35 15.44
CA LEU A 193 -15.69 6.98 16.09
C LEU A 193 -16.26 6.20 17.28
N ARG A 194 -16.27 4.87 17.20
CA ARG A 194 -16.92 4.01 18.22
C ARG A 194 -16.36 2.61 18.18
N ARG A 195 -16.64 1.84 19.24
CA ARG A 195 -16.23 0.44 19.34
C ARG A 195 -17.39 -0.50 19.65
N PRO A 196 -17.45 -1.67 18.98
CA PRO A 196 -16.62 -2.07 17.84
C PRO A 196 -16.77 -1.14 16.63
N ALA A 197 -15.78 -1.11 15.74
CA ALA A 197 -15.81 -0.26 14.55
C ALA A 197 -17.09 -0.53 13.73
N PRO A 198 -17.75 0.51 13.19
CA PRO A 198 -18.96 0.30 12.42
C PRO A 198 -18.65 -0.46 11.13
N ARG A 199 -19.52 -1.42 10.76
CA ARG A 199 -19.33 -2.25 9.56
C ARG A 199 -19.08 -1.44 8.28
N TRP A 200 -19.76 -0.30 8.12
CA TRP A 200 -19.56 0.57 6.96
C TRP A 200 -18.11 1.06 6.84
N SER A 201 -17.44 1.36 7.96
CA SER A 201 -16.06 1.84 7.97
C SER A 201 -15.09 0.75 7.52
N ASN A 202 -15.30 -0.49 7.98
CA ASN A 202 -14.53 -1.64 7.50
C ASN A 202 -14.75 -1.88 6.01
N VAL A 203 -15.99 -1.78 5.52
CA VAL A 203 -16.30 -1.90 4.07
C VAL A 203 -15.60 -0.81 3.27
N VAL A 204 -15.64 0.43 3.74
CA VAL A 204 -14.96 1.57 3.11
C VAL A 204 -13.44 1.36 3.09
N LEU A 205 -12.84 0.95 4.22
CA LEU A 205 -11.39 0.63 4.28
C LEU A 205 -11.00 -0.48 3.30
N VAL A 206 -11.77 -1.57 3.26
CA VAL A 206 -11.53 -2.69 2.33
C VAL A 206 -11.66 -2.22 0.87
N ALA A 207 -12.68 -1.42 0.55
CA ALA A 207 -12.83 -0.84 -0.78
C ALA A 207 -11.63 0.03 -1.16
N GLY A 208 -11.14 0.87 -0.24
CA GLY A 208 -9.95 1.68 -0.43
C GLY A 208 -8.71 0.83 -0.71
N VAL A 209 -8.50 -0.25 0.06
CA VAL A 209 -7.40 -1.20 -0.16
C VAL A 209 -7.49 -1.89 -1.52
N ILE A 210 -8.69 -2.29 -1.95
CA ILE A 210 -8.90 -2.90 -3.28
C ILE A 210 -8.53 -1.91 -4.39
N VAL A 211 -9.01 -0.66 -4.29
CA VAL A 211 -8.67 0.39 -5.26
C VAL A 211 -7.16 0.66 -5.26
N PHE A 212 -6.53 0.72 -4.08
CA PHE A 212 -5.08 0.89 -3.95
C PHE A 212 -4.33 -0.25 -4.66
N ALA A 213 -4.65 -1.50 -4.35
CA ALA A 213 -3.99 -2.68 -4.91
C ALA A 213 -4.17 -2.76 -6.44
N ALA A 214 -5.39 -2.51 -6.93
CA ALA A 214 -5.68 -2.50 -8.36
C ALA A 214 -4.95 -1.36 -9.09
N SER A 215 -4.90 -0.17 -8.50
CA SER A 215 -4.22 0.99 -9.09
C SER A 215 -2.70 0.81 -9.11
N LEU A 216 -2.13 0.27 -8.03
CA LEU A 216 -0.70 -0.07 -7.97
C LEU A 216 -0.35 -1.14 -9.01
N ALA A 217 -1.15 -2.22 -9.10
CA ALA A 217 -0.94 -3.25 -10.12
C ALA A 217 -1.07 -2.70 -11.54
N GLY A 218 -2.02 -1.79 -11.77
CA GLY A 218 -2.21 -1.10 -13.05
C GLY A 218 -1.01 -0.26 -13.46
N ALA A 219 -0.45 0.54 -12.53
CA ALA A 219 0.75 1.34 -12.78
C ALA A 219 1.95 0.43 -13.10
N LEU A 220 2.27 -0.51 -12.21
CA LEU A 220 3.40 -1.42 -12.43
C LEU A 220 3.23 -2.23 -13.74
N GLY A 221 2.01 -2.64 -14.06
CA GLY A 221 1.68 -3.32 -15.31
C GLY A 221 1.83 -2.43 -16.55
N ALA A 222 1.43 -1.16 -16.49
CA ALA A 222 1.56 -0.22 -17.60
C ALA A 222 3.03 0.06 -17.92
N ILE A 223 3.87 0.30 -16.91
CA ILE A 223 5.33 0.46 -17.10
C ILE A 223 5.90 -0.76 -17.84
N VAL A 224 5.61 -1.98 -17.36
CA VAL A 224 6.11 -3.21 -17.99
C VAL A 224 5.58 -3.37 -19.42
N TYR A 225 4.29 -3.10 -19.64
CA TYR A 225 3.64 -3.25 -20.93
C TYR A 225 4.26 -2.35 -22.01
N TYR A 226 4.58 -1.10 -21.67
CA TYR A 226 5.21 -0.15 -22.58
C TYR A 226 6.74 -0.25 -22.62
N ASN A 227 7.32 -1.35 -22.10
CA ASN A 227 8.76 -1.60 -22.07
C ASN A 227 9.57 -0.65 -21.16
N GLY A 228 8.92 0.02 -20.20
CA GLY A 228 9.59 0.79 -19.15
C GLY A 228 10.23 -0.09 -18.07
N SER A 229 11.09 0.50 -17.21
CA SER A 229 11.72 -0.22 -16.10
C SER A 229 11.03 0.07 -14.77
N LEU A 230 10.83 -0.94 -13.91
CA LEU A 230 10.26 -0.73 -12.57
C LEU A 230 11.29 -0.22 -11.55
N MET A 231 12.59 -0.47 -11.76
CA MET A 231 13.72 0.15 -11.08
C MET A 231 14.94 0.20 -12.02
N GLY A 232 15.67 1.32 -12.04
CA GLY A 232 16.85 1.52 -12.92
C GLY A 232 18.07 0.66 -12.61
#